data_AF-A0A1F5S1T2-F1
#
_entry.id   AF-A0A1F5S1T2-F1
#
_cell.length_a   1.000
_cell.length_b   1.000
_cell.length_c   1.000
_cell.angle_alpha   90.00
_cell.angle_beta   90.00
_cell.angle_gamma   90.00
#
_symmetry.space_group_name_H-M   'P 1'
#
loop_
_entity.id
_entity.type
_entity.pdbx_description
1 polymer ?
#
loop_
_entity_poly.entity_id
_entity_poly.type
_entity_poly.pdbx_seq_one_letter_code
_entity_poly.pdbx_strand_id
1 'polypeptide(L)'
;MLFLITTLAVLVVLFFVNKVIARKLNYSVFLAFGISVILFYASLFFSYQEIGRKWWFWESTDRRIVGETDLYKPIATGGFPIKAFEYPVPPMGSDEPPIEAWPLFFVNMAIWFVAGNIIAAFLPKKYFNSKKAENIILAVFLLSGLVIIYGLFYVLFKFD
;
A
#
# COMPACT_ATOMS: atom_id res chain seq x y z
N MET A 1 5.89 -25.62 -2.70
CA MET A 1 4.70 -26.38 -3.15
C MET A 1 3.50 -26.17 -2.22
N LEU A 2 3.66 -26.33 -0.89
CA LEU A 2 2.58 -26.13 0.10
C LEU A 2 1.98 -24.71 0.08
N PHE A 3 2.82 -23.68 -0.09
CA PHE A 3 2.39 -22.28 -0.23
C PHE A 3 1.51 -22.04 -1.46
N LEU A 4 1.89 -22.61 -2.61
CA LEU A 4 1.11 -22.45 -3.84
C LEU A 4 -0.27 -23.08 -3.70
N ILE A 5 -0.35 -24.25 -3.06
CA ILE A 5 -1.58 -24.99 -2.82
C ILE A 5 -2.50 -24.26 -1.83
N THR A 6 -1.95 -23.70 -0.76
CA THR A 6 -2.72 -22.94 0.24
C THR A 6 -3.24 -21.62 -0.32
N THR A 7 -2.42 -20.88 -1.06
CA THR A 7 -2.86 -19.64 -1.74
C THR A 7 -3.94 -19.93 -2.79
N LEU A 8 -3.80 -21.00 -3.56
CA LEU A 8 -4.82 -21.42 -4.54
C LEU A 8 -6.12 -21.84 -3.85
N ALA A 9 -6.04 -22.58 -2.74
CA ALA A 9 -7.20 -23.01 -1.96
C ALA A 9 -7.94 -21.82 -1.34
N VAL A 10 -7.21 -20.85 -0.78
CA VAL A 10 -7.78 -19.60 -0.25
C VAL A 10 -8.43 -18.81 -1.38
N LEU A 11 -7.81 -18.70 -2.55
CA LEU A 11 -8.41 -18.06 -3.72
C LEU A 11 -9.70 -18.73 -4.19
N VAL A 12 -9.74 -20.06 -4.21
CA VAL A 12 -10.94 -20.83 -4.59
C VAL A 12 -12.04 -20.65 -3.55
N VAL A 13 -11.72 -20.72 -2.26
CA VAL A 13 -12.69 -20.49 -1.18
C VAL A 13 -13.21 -19.06 -1.23
N LEU A 14 -12.34 -18.07 -1.37
CA LEU A 14 -12.73 -16.67 -1.54
C LEU A 14 -13.60 -16.50 -2.79
N PHE A 15 -13.30 -17.15 -3.91
CA PHE A 15 -14.11 -17.10 -5.12
C PHE A 15 -15.52 -17.68 -4.90
N PHE A 16 -15.64 -18.83 -4.24
CA PHE A 16 -16.94 -19.47 -3.96
C PHE A 16 -17.76 -18.73 -2.92
N VAL A 17 -17.12 -18.32 -1.82
CA VAL A 17 -17.72 -17.49 -0.77
C VAL A 17 -18.20 -16.18 -1.38
N ASN A 18 -17.40 -15.55 -2.24
CA ASN A 18 -17.75 -14.31 -2.93
C ASN A 18 -18.91 -14.52 -3.92
N LYS A 19 -19.02 -15.66 -4.62
CA LYS A 19 -20.17 -15.94 -5.51
C LYS A 19 -21.50 -16.03 -4.76
N VAL A 20 -21.47 -16.49 -3.50
CA VAL A 20 -22.65 -16.57 -2.62
C VAL A 20 -22.93 -15.22 -1.94
N ILE A 21 -21.86 -14.54 -1.51
CA ILE A 21 -21.92 -13.27 -0.77
C ILE A 21 -22.23 -12.09 -1.71
N ALA A 22 -21.63 -11.99 -2.89
CA ALA A 22 -21.85 -10.91 -3.86
C ALA A 22 -23.28 -10.85 -4.40
N ARG A 23 -24.04 -11.96 -4.34
CA ARG A 23 -25.49 -11.93 -4.62
C ARG A 23 -26.30 -11.20 -3.55
N LYS A 24 -25.76 -11.05 -2.33
CA LYS A 24 -26.41 -10.35 -1.20
C LYS A 24 -25.75 -9.01 -0.87
N LEU A 25 -24.46 -8.85 -1.17
CA LEU A 25 -23.68 -7.65 -0.86
C LEU A 25 -23.64 -6.68 -2.03
N ASN A 26 -23.74 -5.39 -1.70
CA ASN A 26 -23.72 -4.32 -2.68
C ASN A 26 -22.33 -4.23 -3.34
N TYR A 27 -22.24 -4.39 -4.67
CA TYR A 27 -20.98 -4.30 -5.44
C TYR A 27 -20.20 -3.00 -5.19
N SER A 28 -20.88 -1.95 -4.72
CA SER A 28 -20.24 -0.71 -4.28
C SER A 28 -19.23 -0.93 -3.15
N VAL A 29 -19.46 -1.89 -2.24
CA VAL A 29 -18.57 -2.19 -1.11
C VAL A 29 -17.28 -2.85 -1.59
N PHE A 30 -17.38 -3.83 -2.49
CA PHE A 30 -16.20 -4.49 -3.07
C PHE A 30 -15.36 -3.51 -3.88
N LEU A 31 -16.02 -2.63 -4.63
CA LEU A 31 -15.33 -1.59 -5.38
C LEU A 31 -14.67 -0.56 -4.45
N ALA A 32 -15.36 -0.12 -3.39
CA ALA A 32 -14.79 0.77 -2.38
C ALA A 32 -13.52 0.18 -1.76
N PHE A 33 -13.57 -1.10 -1.37
CA PHE A 33 -12.41 -1.82 -0.85
C PHE A 33 -11.27 -1.85 -1.87
N GLY A 34 -11.57 -2.25 -3.11
CA GLY A 34 -10.59 -2.32 -4.19
C GLY A 34 -9.89 -0.98 -4.47
N ILE A 35 -10.67 0.10 -4.60
CA ILE A 35 -10.16 1.46 -4.79
C ILE A 35 -9.29 1.86 -3.60
N SER A 36 -9.73 1.57 -2.37
CA SER A 36 -8.98 1.89 -1.15
C SER A 36 -7.60 1.25 -1.15
N VAL A 37 -7.51 -0.04 -1.50
CA VAL A 37 -6.24 -0.76 -1.54
C VAL A 37 -5.33 -0.22 -2.63
N ILE A 38 -5.86 0.01 -3.84
CA ILE A 38 -5.08 0.59 -4.95
C ILE A 38 -4.53 1.95 -4.55
N LEU A 39 -5.36 2.84 -3.99
CA LEU A 39 -4.95 4.16 -3.57
C LEU A 39 -3.94 4.11 -2.43
N PHE A 40 -4.14 3.22 -1.47
CA PHE A 40 -3.20 3.01 -0.39
C PHE A 40 -1.81 2.63 -0.93
N TYR A 41 -1.72 1.58 -1.75
CA TYR A 41 -0.44 1.18 -2.33
C TYR A 41 0.16 2.25 -3.25
N ALA A 42 -0.65 2.91 -4.07
CA ALA A 42 -0.20 4.04 -4.88
C ALA A 42 0.40 5.15 -4.00
N SER A 43 -0.21 5.41 -2.84
CA SER A 43 0.30 6.39 -1.87
C SER A 43 1.64 6.02 -1.28
N LEU A 44 1.95 4.73 -1.15
CA LEU A 44 3.24 4.25 -0.67
C LEU A 44 4.35 4.53 -1.70
N PHE A 45 4.03 4.50 -2.99
CA PHE A 45 4.97 4.85 -4.07
C PHE A 45 5.19 6.36 -4.22
N PHE A 46 4.25 7.19 -3.74
CA PHE A 46 4.48 8.63 -3.66
C PHE A 46 5.47 8.91 -2.53
N SER A 47 6.72 9.11 -2.92
CA SER A 47 7.77 9.52 -2.00
C SER A 47 7.62 11.01 -1.70
N TYR A 48 7.67 11.38 -0.43
CA TYR A 48 8.14 12.71 -0.06
C TYR A 48 9.64 12.72 -0.33
N GLN A 49 10.04 12.78 -1.60
CA GLN A 49 11.37 13.25 -1.91
C GLN A 49 11.43 14.64 -1.30
N GLU A 50 12.14 14.79 -0.18
CA GLU A 50 12.78 16.07 0.08
C GLU A 50 13.62 16.31 -1.15
N ILE A 51 13.16 17.17 -2.06
CA ILE A 51 13.95 17.70 -3.16
C ILE A 51 15.21 18.19 -2.47
N GLY A 52 16.28 17.38 -2.58
CA GLY A 52 17.49 17.62 -1.85
C GLY A 52 17.92 19.02 -2.18
N ARG A 53 17.91 19.91 -1.19
CA ARG A 53 18.58 21.21 -1.24
C ARG A 53 20.09 20.98 -1.30
N LYS A 54 20.56 20.30 -2.35
CA LYS A 54 21.97 20.02 -2.66
C LYS A 54 22.41 20.62 -4.00
N TRP A 55 21.68 21.61 -4.52
CA TRP A 55 22.20 22.49 -5.57
C TRP A 55 23.16 23.58 -5.06
N TRP A 56 23.36 23.68 -3.74
CA TRP A 56 24.26 24.67 -3.12
C TRP A 56 25.57 24.07 -2.58
N PHE A 57 25.78 22.76 -2.73
CA PHE A 57 26.93 22.05 -2.11
C PHE A 57 28.13 21.88 -3.05
N TRP A 58 28.31 22.80 -4.00
CA TRP A 58 29.50 22.85 -4.86
C TRP A 58 30.32 24.14 -4.72
N GLU A 59 29.98 25.02 -3.77
CA GLU A 59 30.66 26.32 -3.61
C GLU A 59 31.23 26.57 -2.19
N SER A 60 31.47 25.52 -1.41
CA SER A 60 32.26 25.63 -0.18
C SER A 60 33.39 24.61 -0.18
N THR A 61 34.50 25.03 -0.77
CA THR A 61 35.82 24.39 -0.76
C THR A 61 36.45 24.42 0.63
N ASP A 62 35.69 24.10 1.68
CA ASP A 62 36.23 23.96 3.03
C ASP A 62 35.90 22.57 3.58
N ARG A 63 36.92 21.71 3.51
CA ARG A 63 36.82 20.26 3.66
C ARG A 63 36.98 19.83 5.12
N ARG A 64 36.36 20.57 6.05
CA ARG A 64 36.42 20.27 7.49
C ARG A 64 35.04 20.53 8.10
N ILE A 65 34.47 19.49 8.70
CA ILE A 65 33.17 19.50 9.40
C ILE A 65 31.96 19.45 8.46
N VAL A 66 31.92 18.44 7.57
CA VAL A 66 30.61 17.85 7.25
C VAL A 66 30.30 16.94 8.43
N GLY A 67 29.45 17.41 9.34
CA GLY A 67 29.03 16.63 10.51
C GLY A 67 28.45 15.29 10.07
N GLU A 68 28.79 14.23 10.80
CA GLU A 68 28.28 12.85 10.63
C GLU A 68 26.75 12.75 10.51
N THR A 69 26.01 13.81 10.88
CA THR A 69 24.55 13.88 10.86
C THR A 69 23.93 13.87 9.46
N ASP A 70 24.66 14.20 8.39
CA ASP A 70 24.13 14.17 7.02
C ASP A 70 24.17 12.78 6.36
N LEU A 71 24.87 11.80 6.96
CA LEU A 71 24.95 10.42 6.48
C LEU A 71 23.73 9.56 6.88
N TYR A 72 22.87 10.07 7.77
CA TYR A 72 21.71 9.34 8.31
C TYR A 72 20.36 9.81 7.75
N LYS A 73 20.34 10.67 6.73
CA LYS A 73 19.08 11.18 6.16
C LYS A 73 18.39 10.12 5.30
N PRO A 74 17.14 9.72 5.60
CA PRO A 74 16.44 8.64 4.90
C PRO A 74 16.40 8.88 3.38
N ILE A 75 16.79 7.86 2.60
CA ILE A 75 16.87 7.95 1.13
C ILE A 75 15.47 7.88 0.50
N ALA A 76 14.58 7.12 1.12
CA ALA A 76 13.23 6.91 0.62
C ALA A 76 12.23 7.07 1.76
N THR A 77 11.33 8.03 1.58
CA THR A 77 10.13 8.14 2.39
C THR A 77 8.96 7.70 1.52
N GLY A 78 7.87 7.22 2.10
CA GLY A 78 6.66 6.94 1.34
C GLY A 78 5.42 7.02 2.19
N GLY A 79 4.28 7.10 1.51
CA GLY A 79 2.98 7.40 2.09
C GLY A 79 2.58 8.84 1.76
N PHE A 80 1.37 9.00 1.29
CA PHE A 80 0.66 10.26 1.09
C PHE A 80 -0.79 10.02 1.53
N PRO A 81 -1.52 10.96 2.15
CA PRO A 81 -1.08 12.26 2.60
C PRO A 81 -0.25 12.19 3.89
N ILE A 82 -0.18 11.04 4.55
CA ILE A 82 0.65 10.86 5.75
C ILE A 82 1.90 10.07 5.38
N LYS A 83 3.05 10.57 5.83
CA LYS A 83 4.33 9.87 5.74
C LYS A 83 4.21 8.56 6.54
N ALA A 84 4.11 7.45 5.81
CA ALA A 84 3.84 6.13 6.36
C ALA A 84 5.14 5.38 6.75
N PHE A 85 6.24 5.63 6.02
CA PHE A 85 7.53 5.01 6.31
C PHE A 85 8.71 5.88 5.89
N GLU A 86 9.83 5.63 6.57
CA GLU A 86 11.16 6.14 6.26
C GLU A 86 12.10 4.94 6.20
N TYR A 87 12.73 4.74 5.05
CA TYR A 87 13.77 3.72 4.91
C TYR A 87 15.12 4.31 5.32
N PRO A 88 15.85 3.65 6.24
CA PRO A 88 17.20 4.07 6.59
C PRO A 88 18.13 3.95 5.37
N VAL A 89 19.18 4.78 5.36
CA VAL A 89 20.25 4.78 4.35
C VAL A 89 21.03 3.45 4.41
N PRO A 90 21.38 2.79 3.29
CA PRO A 90 22.33 1.67 3.33
C PRO A 90 23.70 2.18 3.82
N PRO A 91 24.34 1.49 4.79
CA PRO A 91 24.90 0.15 4.55
C PRO A 91 24.44 -0.95 5.52
N MET A 92 23.38 -0.73 6.31
CA MET A 92 22.95 -1.63 7.40
C MET A 92 21.85 -2.66 7.06
N GLY A 93 21.66 -2.99 5.78
CA GLY A 93 21.14 -4.31 5.38
C GLY A 93 19.69 -4.67 5.72
N SER A 94 18.85 -3.74 6.18
CA SER A 94 17.41 -3.97 6.28
C SER A 94 16.63 -2.97 5.42
N ASP A 95 16.01 -3.47 4.35
CA ASP A 95 15.01 -2.76 3.55
C ASP A 95 13.65 -2.71 4.27
N GLU A 96 13.68 -2.56 5.60
CA GLU A 96 12.51 -2.69 6.46
C GLU A 96 12.22 -1.36 7.16
N PRO A 97 10.96 -0.92 7.19
CA PRO A 97 10.59 0.25 7.95
C PRO A 97 10.67 -0.06 9.46
N PRO A 98 11.17 0.88 10.28
CA PRO A 98 11.26 0.71 11.73
C PRO A 98 9.87 0.51 12.35
N ILE A 99 9.76 -0.24 13.46
CA ILE A 99 8.49 -0.59 14.11
C ILE A 99 7.70 0.68 14.48
N GLU A 100 8.40 1.74 14.82
CA GLU A 100 7.86 3.05 15.18
C GLU A 100 7.08 3.72 14.02
N ALA A 101 7.31 3.31 12.77
CA ALA A 101 6.60 3.83 11.60
C ALA A 101 5.24 3.14 11.36
N TRP A 102 5.00 1.98 11.96
CA TRP A 102 3.79 1.18 11.72
C TRP A 102 2.48 1.87 12.09
N PRO A 103 2.37 2.63 13.20
CA PRO A 103 1.17 3.39 13.49
C PRO A 103 0.79 4.33 12.34
N LEU A 104 1.77 5.03 11.74
CA LEU A 104 1.52 5.96 10.63
C LEU A 104 1.11 5.23 9.35
N PHE A 105 1.67 4.04 9.09
CA PHE A 105 1.22 3.15 8.02
C PHE A 105 -0.27 2.80 8.15
N PHE A 106 -0.73 2.40 9.34
CA PHE A 106 -2.13 2.06 9.57
C PHE A 106 -3.06 3.28 9.50
N VAL A 107 -2.62 4.45 9.98
CA VAL A 107 -3.40 5.69 9.82
C VAL A 107 -3.53 6.06 8.34
N ASN A 108 -2.45 5.95 7.57
CA ASN A 108 -2.49 6.20 6.13
C ASN A 108 -3.44 5.21 5.42
N MET A 109 -3.38 3.93 5.79
CA MET A 109 -4.33 2.91 5.30
C MET A 109 -5.79 3.29 5.60
N ALA A 110 -6.08 3.75 6.82
CA ALA A 110 -7.43 4.18 7.20
C ALA A 110 -7.92 5.38 6.38
N ILE A 111 -7.06 6.35 6.10
CA ILE A 111 -7.39 7.51 5.24
C ILE A 111 -7.81 7.05 3.84
N TRP A 112 -7.03 6.16 3.23
CA TRP A 112 -7.36 5.66 1.89
C TRP A 112 -8.58 4.76 1.88
N PHE A 113 -8.84 4.06 2.98
CA PHE A 113 -10.10 3.34 3.16
C PHE A 113 -11.31 4.28 3.12
N VAL A 114 -11.24 5.40 3.84
CA VAL A 114 -12.30 6.42 3.80
C VAL A 114 -12.41 7.02 2.39
N ALA A 115 -11.30 7.38 1.76
CA ALA A 115 -11.28 7.94 0.42
C ALA A 115 -11.88 7.00 -0.64
N GLY A 116 -11.56 5.70 -0.59
CA GLY A 116 -12.12 4.71 -1.52
C GLY A 116 -13.63 4.52 -1.34
N ASN A 117 -14.13 4.59 -0.11
CA ASN A 117 -15.58 4.60 0.16
C ASN A 117 -16.27 5.86 -0.39
N ILE A 118 -15.65 7.03 -0.23
CA ILE A 118 -16.16 8.29 -0.79
C ILE A 118 -16.23 8.18 -2.32
N ILE A 119 -15.15 7.77 -2.98
CA ILE A 119 -15.09 7.63 -4.45
C ILE A 119 -16.13 6.63 -4.95
N ALA A 120 -16.28 5.48 -4.27
CA ALA A 120 -17.28 4.49 -4.61
C ALA A 120 -18.72 4.99 -4.45
N ALA A 121 -18.98 5.87 -3.47
CA ALA A 121 -20.30 6.48 -3.27
C ALA A 121 -20.67 7.46 -4.40
N PHE A 122 -19.68 8.14 -4.99
CA PHE A 122 -19.89 9.06 -6.11
C PHE A 122 -19.98 8.36 -7.48
N LEU A 123 -19.67 7.05 -7.55
CA LEU A 123 -19.74 6.30 -8.81
C LEU A 123 -21.21 6.04 -9.22
N PRO A 124 -21.61 6.41 -10.46
CA PRO A 124 -22.97 6.22 -10.93
C PRO A 124 -23.42 4.76 -10.90
N LYS A 125 -24.62 4.49 -10.38
CA LYS A 125 -25.20 3.13 -10.28
C LYS A 125 -25.24 2.37 -11.61
N LYS A 126 -25.30 3.08 -12.75
CA LYS A 126 -25.27 2.50 -14.11
C LYS A 126 -24.02 1.63 -14.37
N TYR A 127 -22.90 1.92 -13.71
CA TYR A 127 -21.67 1.14 -13.87
C TYR A 127 -21.77 -0.25 -13.22
N PHE A 128 -22.68 -0.46 -12.27
CA PHE A 128 -22.80 -1.73 -11.54
C PHE A 128 -23.77 -2.72 -12.21
N ASN A 129 -24.52 -2.30 -13.22
CA ASN A 129 -25.59 -3.11 -13.83
C ASN A 129 -25.13 -3.97 -15.02
N SER A 130 -23.83 -4.02 -15.31
CA SER A 130 -23.30 -4.85 -16.40
C SER A 130 -22.48 -6.02 -15.88
N LYS A 131 -22.67 -7.21 -16.48
CA LYS A 131 -21.90 -8.42 -16.15
C LYS A 131 -20.38 -8.21 -16.31
N LYS A 132 -19.97 -7.33 -17.24
CA LYS A 132 -18.56 -6.96 -17.42
C LYS A 132 -18.03 -6.20 -16.20
N ALA A 133 -18.79 -5.21 -15.69
CA ALA A 133 -18.38 -4.44 -14.53
C ALA A 133 -18.34 -5.27 -13.25
N GLU A 134 -19.31 -6.17 -13.06
CA GLU A 134 -19.28 -7.16 -11.97
C GLU A 134 -17.96 -7.96 -11.97
N ASN A 135 -17.57 -8.50 -13.14
CA ASN A 135 -16.32 -9.25 -13.26
C ASN A 135 -15.09 -8.39 -12.96
N ILE A 136 -15.08 -7.12 -13.38
CA ILE A 136 -13.98 -6.18 -13.10
C ILE A 136 -13.90 -5.90 -11.60
N ILE A 137 -15.02 -5.58 -10.95
CA ILE A 137 -15.07 -5.30 -9.51
C ILE A 137 -14.58 -6.51 -8.71
N LEU A 138 -15.01 -7.72 -9.09
CA LEU A 138 -14.56 -8.96 -8.48
C LEU A 138 -13.06 -9.19 -8.68
N ALA A 139 -12.54 -8.96 -9.89
CA ALA A 139 -11.12 -9.09 -10.19
C ALA A 139 -10.29 -8.10 -9.34
N VAL A 140 -10.71 -6.85 -9.26
CA VAL A 140 -10.04 -5.82 -8.43
C VAL A 140 -10.06 -6.23 -6.96
N PHE A 141 -11.18 -6.71 -6.44
CA PHE A 141 -11.29 -7.17 -5.05
C PHE A 141 -10.36 -8.35 -4.76
N LEU A 142 -10.34 -9.36 -5.63
CA LEU A 142 -9.47 -10.54 -5.48
C LEU A 142 -7.99 -10.17 -5.55
N LEU A 143 -7.59 -9.33 -6.50
CA LEU A 143 -6.21 -8.83 -6.60
C LEU A 143 -5.82 -8.03 -5.36
N SER A 144 -6.70 -7.16 -4.87
CA SER A 144 -6.47 -6.38 -3.65
C SER A 144 -6.29 -7.28 -2.42
N GLY A 145 -7.14 -8.30 -2.29
CA GLY A 145 -7.02 -9.31 -1.23
C GLY A 145 -5.70 -10.10 -1.31
N LEU A 146 -5.28 -10.49 -2.51
CA LEU A 146 -3.99 -11.17 -2.72
C LEU A 146 -2.80 -10.32 -2.29
N VAL A 147 -2.81 -9.04 -2.66
CA VAL A 147 -1.74 -8.11 -2.29
C VAL A 147 -1.64 -7.95 -0.77
N ILE A 148 -2.78 -7.83 -0.08
CA ILE A 148 -2.82 -7.76 1.40
C ILE A 148 -2.31 -9.05 2.02
N ILE A 149 -2.80 -10.21 1.56
CA ILE A 149 -2.38 -11.51 2.09
C ILE A 149 -0.88 -11.70 1.91
N TYR A 150 -0.35 -11.39 0.72
CA TYR A 150 1.07 -11.45 0.44
C TYR A 150 1.88 -10.51 1.34
N GLY A 151 1.41 -9.27 1.54
CA GLY A 151 2.04 -8.31 2.44
C GLY A 151 2.04 -8.78 3.90
N LEU A 152 0.93 -9.31 4.40
CA LEU A 152 0.83 -9.85 5.77
C LEU A 152 1.70 -11.08 5.96
N PHE A 153 1.75 -11.98 4.98
CA PHE A 153 2.64 -13.14 5.04
C PHE A 153 4.11 -12.73 5.04
N TYR A 154 4.48 -11.76 4.20
CA TYR A 154 5.83 -11.21 4.19
C TYR A 154 6.22 -10.66 5.57
N VAL A 155 5.32 -9.91 6.20
CA VAL A 155 5.51 -9.42 7.57
C VAL A 155 5.66 -10.56 8.57
N LEU A 156 4.73 -11.52 8.58
CA LEU A 156 4.74 -12.63 9.55
C LEU A 156 6.05 -13.44 9.47
N PHE A 157 6.51 -13.80 8.29
CA PHE A 157 7.75 -14.61 8.14
C PHE A 157 9.04 -13.83 8.37
N LYS A 158 8.96 -12.50 8.40
CA LYS A 158 10.15 -11.65 8.53
C LYS A 158 10.38 -11.17 9.96
N PHE A 159 9.29 -10.98 10.71
CA PHE A 159 9.32 -10.43 12.07
C PHE A 159 9.03 -11.46 13.18
N ASP A 160 8.56 -12.68 12.85
CA ASP A 160 8.58 -13.87 13.73
C ASP A 160 9.69 -14.85 13.28
#